data_AF-A0AAV7BM53-F1
#
_entry.id   AF-A0AAV7BM53-F1
#
_cell.length_a   1.000
_cell.length_b   1.000
_cell.length_c   1.000
_cell.angle_alpha   90.00
_cell.angle_beta   90.00
_cell.angle_gamma   90.00
#
_symmetry.space_group_name_H-M   'P 1'
#
loop_
_entity.id
_entity.type
_entity.pdbx_description
1 polymer ?
#
loop_
_entity_poly.entity_id
_entity_poly.type
_entity_poly.pdbx_seq_one_letter_code
_entity_poly.pdbx_strand_id
1 'polypeptide(L)'
;MELSEDLLRGLQRLADPAQFNLKVFSAVLRAALHSLSPEQAAHPALDDTVFQHIPPCHIKECQAAATTCILEAVRNNVDRAALSTFLEDCKFDKERTEHFWTEYQKHRESLEILLENIGRGPQHVSDVSWRLAYEIKVIILYVFNKYIHTCK
;
A
#
# COMPACT_ATOMS: atom_id res chain seq x y z
N MET A 1 -7.58 14.17 -7.64
CA MET A 1 -6.54 13.33 -7.01
C MET A 1 -5.28 14.16 -6.91
N GLU A 2 -4.68 14.27 -5.74
CA GLU A 2 -3.43 15.01 -5.56
C GLU A 2 -2.34 14.04 -5.09
N LEU A 3 -1.32 13.84 -5.92
CA LEU A 3 -0.15 13.02 -5.59
C LEU A 3 1.09 13.92 -5.55
N SER A 4 2.05 13.56 -4.70
CA SER A 4 3.35 14.25 -4.68
C SER A 4 4.10 14.06 -6.00
N GLU A 5 5.01 14.99 -6.31
CA GLU A 5 5.83 14.92 -7.52
C GLU A 5 6.64 13.61 -7.61
N ASP A 6 7.10 13.08 -6.47
CA ASP A 6 7.81 11.80 -6.40
C ASP A 6 6.95 10.62 -6.90
N LEU A 7 5.68 10.59 -6.48
CA LEU A 7 4.74 9.55 -6.87
C LEU A 7 4.33 9.70 -8.33
N LEU A 8 4.16 10.93 -8.82
CA LEU A 8 3.93 11.19 -10.24
C LEU A 8 5.09 10.71 -11.10
N ARG A 9 6.34 10.94 -10.68
CA ARG A 9 7.53 10.42 -11.37
C ARG A 9 7.56 8.89 -11.37
N GLY A 10 7.15 8.26 -10.26
CA GLY A 10 6.99 6.81 -10.17
C GLY A 10 5.96 6.27 -11.16
N LEU A 11 4.79 6.93 -11.27
CA LEU A 11 3.75 6.58 -12.24
C LEU A 11 4.22 6.77 -13.69
N GLN A 12 4.90 7.87 -14.00
CA GLN A 12 5.43 8.14 -15.33
C GLN A 12 6.47 7.10 -15.76
N ARG A 13 7.31 6.61 -14.84
CA ARG A 13 8.23 5.50 -15.12
C ARG A 13 7.48 4.20 -15.36
N LEU A 14 6.45 3.92 -14.57
CA LEU A 14 5.59 2.74 -14.76
C LEU A 14 4.86 2.77 -16.12
N ALA A 15 4.59 3.96 -16.67
CA ALA A 15 3.97 4.16 -17.97
C ALA A 15 4.92 3.88 -19.15
N ASP A 16 6.24 3.97 -18.95
CA ASP A 16 7.25 3.88 -20.01
C ASP A 16 7.37 2.43 -20.57
N PRO A 17 6.98 2.18 -21.83
CA PRO A 17 7.10 0.86 -22.44
C PRO A 17 8.52 0.37 -22.66
N ALA A 18 9.51 1.27 -22.72
CA ALA A 18 10.90 0.85 -22.87
C ALA A 18 11.45 0.20 -21.59
N GLN A 19 10.96 0.63 -20.43
CA GLN A 19 11.39 0.13 -19.12
C GLN A 19 10.43 -0.95 -18.58
N PHE A 20 9.13 -0.72 -18.71
CA PHE A 20 8.08 -1.59 -18.18
C PHE A 20 7.21 -2.11 -19.32
N ASN A 21 7.54 -3.28 -19.86
CA ASN A 21 6.64 -3.98 -20.77
C ASN A 21 5.31 -4.33 -20.06
N LEU A 22 4.27 -4.69 -20.82
CA LEU A 22 2.94 -4.95 -20.26
C LEU A 22 2.92 -6.07 -19.19
N LYS A 23 3.79 -7.07 -19.31
CA LYS A 23 3.91 -8.15 -18.31
C LYS A 23 4.48 -7.64 -16.99
N VAL A 24 5.53 -6.83 -17.04
CA VAL A 24 6.12 -6.20 -15.85
C VAL A 24 5.12 -5.22 -15.23
N PHE A 25 4.49 -4.38 -16.05
CA PHE A 25 3.45 -3.45 -15.62
C PHE A 25 2.33 -4.15 -14.84
N SER A 26 1.76 -5.22 -15.41
CA SER A 26 0.71 -6.01 -14.75
C SER A 26 1.18 -6.72 -13.49
N ALA A 27 2.46 -7.10 -13.40
CA ALA A 27 3.04 -7.66 -12.19
C ALA A 27 3.17 -6.60 -11.07
N VAL A 28 3.66 -5.39 -11.40
CA VAL A 28 3.74 -4.27 -10.45
C VAL A 28 2.35 -3.88 -9.96
N LEU A 29 1.37 -3.77 -10.86
CA LEU A 29 0.00 -3.42 -10.52
C LEU A 29 -0.65 -4.45 -9.60
N ARG A 30 -0.48 -5.75 -9.91
CA ARG A 30 -0.96 -6.83 -9.03
C ARG A 30 -0.26 -6.83 -7.68
N ALA A 31 1.06 -6.57 -7.63
CA ALA A 31 1.79 -6.45 -6.37
C ALA A 31 1.30 -5.26 -5.53
N ALA A 32 0.98 -4.14 -6.17
CA ALA A 32 0.39 -2.97 -5.51
C ALA A 32 -0.97 -3.32 -4.88
N LEU A 33 -1.86 -3.98 -5.63
CA LEU A 33 -3.17 -4.41 -5.15
C LEU A 33 -3.07 -5.48 -4.04
N HIS A 34 -2.19 -6.47 -4.22
CA HIS A 34 -1.95 -7.51 -3.20
C HIS A 34 -1.42 -6.93 -1.89
N SER A 35 -0.58 -5.88 -1.96
CA SER A 35 -0.07 -5.22 -0.75
C SER A 35 -1.16 -4.56 0.10
N LEU A 36 -2.31 -4.25 -0.51
CA LEU A 36 -3.47 -3.68 0.16
C LEU A 36 -4.45 -4.73 0.68
N SER A 37 -4.35 -5.98 0.22
CA SER A 37 -5.22 -7.06 0.67
C SER A 37 -4.65 -7.71 1.95
N PRO A 38 -5.36 -7.66 3.09
CA PRO A 38 -4.89 -8.24 4.35
C PRO A 38 -4.72 -9.77 4.27
N GLU A 39 -5.43 -10.45 3.36
CA GLU A 39 -5.34 -11.91 3.16
C GLU A 39 -4.09 -12.33 2.36
N GLN A 40 -3.50 -11.43 1.56
CA GLN A 40 -2.37 -11.75 0.68
C GLN A 40 -1.05 -11.08 1.04
N ALA A 41 -1.00 -10.22 2.06
CA ALA A 41 0.24 -9.57 2.53
C ALA A 41 1.35 -10.57 2.96
N ALA A 42 1.01 -11.84 3.22
CA ALA A 42 1.96 -12.89 3.60
C ALA A 42 2.75 -13.51 2.42
N HIS A 43 2.38 -13.22 1.17
CA HIS A 43 3.04 -13.78 -0.01
C HIS A 43 3.81 -12.69 -0.78
N PRO A 44 5.14 -12.83 -0.98
CA PRO A 44 5.89 -11.90 -1.82
C PRO A 44 5.40 -12.05 -3.27
N ALA A 45 4.58 -11.10 -3.72
CA ALA A 45 3.94 -11.11 -5.04
C ALA A 45 4.90 -10.79 -6.20
N LEU A 46 6.17 -10.53 -5.93
CA LEU A 46 7.16 -10.20 -6.94
C LEU A 46 7.95 -11.46 -7.33
N ASP A 47 7.54 -12.10 -8.42
CA ASP A 47 8.34 -13.15 -9.05
C ASP A 47 9.64 -12.54 -9.59
N ASP A 48 10.78 -12.84 -8.96
CA ASP A 48 12.11 -12.29 -9.31
C ASP A 48 12.50 -12.46 -10.79
N THR A 49 11.89 -13.43 -11.47
CA THR A 49 12.13 -13.70 -12.90
C THR A 49 11.56 -12.64 -13.83
N VAL A 50 10.49 -11.94 -13.43
CA VAL A 50 9.83 -10.92 -14.26
C VAL A 50 10.63 -9.61 -14.26
N PHE A 51 11.47 -9.40 -13.25
CA PHE A 51 12.09 -8.11 -12.94
C PHE A 51 13.59 -8.02 -13.24
N GLN A 52 14.18 -9.05 -13.86
CA GLN A 52 15.64 -9.23 -13.99
C GLN A 52 16.42 -8.03 -14.57
N HIS A 53 15.78 -7.20 -15.40
CA HIS A 53 16.43 -6.07 -16.07
C HIS A 53 16.16 -4.70 -15.42
N ILE A 54 15.33 -4.64 -14.37
CA ILE A 54 14.91 -3.38 -13.77
C ILE A 54 15.53 -3.26 -12.37
N PRO A 55 16.14 -2.11 -12.03
CA PRO A 55 16.67 -1.87 -10.68
C PRO A 55 15.59 -2.05 -9.60
N PRO A 56 15.86 -2.78 -8.51
CA PRO A 56 14.88 -3.02 -7.45
C PRO A 56 14.32 -1.74 -6.80
N CYS A 57 15.11 -0.67 -6.75
CA CYS A 57 14.65 0.63 -6.27
C CYS A 57 13.49 1.19 -7.13
N HIS A 58 13.60 1.12 -8.46
CA HIS A 58 12.56 1.61 -9.37
C HIS A 58 11.28 0.79 -9.26
N ILE A 59 11.38 -0.53 -9.04
CA ILE A 59 10.19 -1.38 -8.86
C ILE A 59 9.45 -0.98 -7.58
N LYS A 60 10.17 -0.78 -6.47
CA LYS A 60 9.56 -0.35 -5.20
C LYS A 60 8.95 1.05 -5.31
N GLU A 61 9.61 1.97 -6.00
CA GLU A 61 9.08 3.32 -6.25
C GLU A 61 7.80 3.26 -7.10
N CYS A 62 7.80 2.50 -8.20
CA CYS A 62 6.62 2.33 -9.05
C CYS A 62 5.48 1.61 -8.31
N GLN A 63 5.79 0.60 -7.50
CA GLN A 63 4.81 -0.11 -6.68
C GLN A 63 4.20 0.84 -5.64
N ALA A 64 5.02 1.60 -4.91
CA ALA A 64 4.54 2.58 -3.95
C ALA A 64 3.66 3.64 -4.62
N ALA A 65 4.10 4.18 -5.76
CA ALA A 65 3.34 5.13 -6.56
C ALA A 65 1.99 4.55 -7.03
N ALA A 66 1.97 3.32 -7.52
CA ALA A 66 0.74 2.64 -7.93
C ALA A 66 -0.19 2.39 -6.74
N THR A 67 0.33 1.88 -5.61
CA THR A 67 -0.44 1.65 -4.38
C THR A 67 -1.08 2.94 -3.89
N THR A 68 -0.32 4.04 -3.81
CA THR A 68 -0.87 5.33 -3.39
C THR A 68 -1.88 5.89 -4.38
N CYS A 69 -1.64 5.74 -5.69
CA CYS A 69 -2.60 6.13 -6.72
C CYS A 69 -3.93 5.38 -6.57
N ILE A 70 -3.88 4.07 -6.33
CA ILE A 70 -5.06 3.24 -6.09
C ILE A 70 -5.81 3.74 -4.85
N LEU A 71 -5.12 3.92 -3.72
CA LEU A 71 -5.73 4.39 -2.49
C LEU A 71 -6.38 5.77 -2.63
N GLU A 72 -5.71 6.70 -3.30
CA GLU A 72 -6.28 8.03 -3.58
C GLU A 72 -7.47 7.96 -4.54
N ALA A 73 -7.46 7.04 -5.51
CA ALA A 73 -8.60 6.84 -6.40
C ALA A 73 -9.83 6.33 -5.64
N VAL A 74 -9.64 5.35 -4.74
CA VAL A 74 -10.71 4.83 -3.88
C VAL A 74 -11.20 5.92 -2.93
N ARG A 75 -10.27 6.61 -2.24
CA ARG A 75 -10.58 7.67 -1.26
C ARG A 75 -11.41 8.80 -1.85
N ASN A 76 -11.12 9.21 -3.09
CA ASN A 76 -11.82 10.30 -3.77
C ASN A 76 -13.03 9.81 -4.60
N ASN A 77 -13.37 8.51 -4.58
CA ASN A 77 -14.45 7.92 -5.37
C ASN A 77 -14.38 8.30 -6.86
N VAL A 78 -13.18 8.19 -7.43
CA VAL A 78 -12.88 8.65 -8.80
C VAL A 78 -13.61 7.79 -9.82
N ASP A 79 -14.28 8.44 -10.77
CA ASP A 79 -14.97 7.79 -11.88
C ASP A 79 -13.98 7.41 -13.00
N ARG A 80 -14.45 6.59 -13.94
CA ARG A 80 -13.60 6.11 -15.04
C ARG A 80 -13.00 7.25 -15.85
N ALA A 81 -13.80 8.28 -16.17
CA ALA A 81 -13.32 9.36 -17.01
C ALA A 81 -12.21 10.17 -16.32
N ALA A 82 -12.42 10.53 -15.04
CA ALA A 82 -11.40 11.24 -14.27
C ALA A 82 -10.13 10.41 -14.06
N LEU A 83 -10.23 9.10 -13.81
CA LEU A 83 -9.05 8.24 -13.68
C LEU A 83 -8.31 8.10 -15.02
N SER A 84 -9.04 7.94 -16.13
CA SER A 84 -8.43 7.86 -17.45
C SER A 84 -7.69 9.15 -17.80
N THR A 85 -8.28 10.33 -17.58
CA THR A 85 -7.60 11.61 -17.80
C THR A 85 -6.34 11.74 -16.95
N PHE A 86 -6.42 11.36 -15.66
CA PHE A 86 -5.27 11.39 -14.76
C PHE A 86 -4.12 10.47 -15.21
N LEU A 87 -4.44 9.26 -15.67
CA LEU A 87 -3.44 8.30 -16.15
C LEU A 87 -2.83 8.75 -17.49
N GLU A 88 -3.62 9.35 -18.38
CA GLU A 88 -3.14 9.95 -19.62
C GLU A 88 -2.17 11.11 -19.35
N ASP A 89 -2.44 11.95 -18.34
CA ASP A 89 -1.53 13.00 -17.87
C ASP A 89 -0.20 12.40 -17.35
N CYS A 90 -0.27 11.20 -16.76
CA CYS A 90 0.89 10.40 -16.33
C CYS A 90 1.58 9.64 -17.48
N LYS A 91 1.21 9.87 -18.75
CA LYS A 91 1.78 9.24 -19.97
C LYS A 91 1.41 7.77 -20.16
N PHE A 92 0.32 7.29 -19.56
CA PHE A 92 -0.18 5.96 -19.84
C PHE A 92 -0.80 5.90 -21.23
N ASP A 93 -0.54 4.80 -21.93
CA ASP A 93 -1.25 4.47 -23.16
C ASP A 93 -2.63 3.86 -22.86
N LYS A 94 -3.44 3.70 -23.92
CA LYS A 94 -4.81 3.19 -23.79
C LYS A 94 -4.87 1.76 -23.27
N GLU A 95 -3.92 0.90 -23.64
CA GLU A 95 -3.91 -0.50 -23.20
C GLU A 95 -3.62 -0.59 -21.71
N ARG A 96 -2.61 0.15 -21.22
CA ARG A 96 -2.30 0.22 -19.78
C ARG A 96 -3.40 0.89 -18.96
N THR A 97 -4.00 1.95 -19.49
CA THR A 97 -5.10 2.66 -18.82
C THR A 97 -6.31 1.74 -18.63
N GLU A 98 -6.68 0.99 -19.67
CA GLU A 98 -7.77 0.02 -19.58
C GLU A 98 -7.42 -1.11 -18.61
N HIS A 99 -6.20 -1.65 -18.69
CA HIS A 99 -5.75 -2.70 -17.78
C HIS A 99 -5.79 -2.22 -16.32
N PHE A 100 -5.30 -1.00 -16.06
CA PHE A 100 -5.35 -0.38 -14.74
C PHE A 100 -6.79 -0.26 -14.23
N TRP A 101 -7.69 0.26 -15.05
CA TRP A 101 -9.11 0.41 -14.69
C TRP A 101 -9.76 -0.94 -14.37
N THR A 102 -9.52 -1.96 -15.20
CA THR A 102 -10.12 -3.28 -15.01
C THR A 102 -9.65 -3.96 -13.72
N GLU A 103 -8.37 -3.87 -13.38
CA GLU A 103 -7.84 -4.42 -12.12
C GLU A 103 -8.31 -3.60 -10.91
N TYR A 104 -8.29 -2.27 -11.01
CA TYR A 104 -8.82 -1.38 -9.98
C TYR A 104 -10.28 -1.70 -9.64
N GLN A 105 -11.14 -1.86 -10.66
CA GLN A 105 -12.56 -2.10 -10.48
C GLN A 105 -12.85 -3.43 -9.77
N LYS A 106 -12.05 -4.48 -10.01
CA LYS A 106 -12.20 -5.78 -9.34
C LYS A 106 -11.98 -5.71 -7.83
N HIS A 107 -11.08 -4.83 -7.39
CA HIS A 107 -10.67 -4.72 -5.99
C HIS A 107 -11.28 -3.52 -5.26
N ARG A 108 -12.00 -2.65 -5.99
CA ARG A 108 -12.56 -1.39 -5.47
C ARG A 108 -13.41 -1.59 -4.21
N GLU A 109 -14.41 -2.47 -4.26
CA GLU A 109 -15.34 -2.69 -3.14
C GLU A 109 -14.59 -3.17 -1.88
N SER A 110 -13.64 -4.10 -2.05
CA SER A 110 -12.82 -4.59 -0.93
C SER A 110 -11.94 -3.49 -0.32
N LEU A 111 -11.39 -2.60 -1.16
CA LEU A 111 -10.57 -1.47 -0.71
C LEU A 111 -11.39 -0.37 -0.03
N GLU A 112 -12.62 -0.12 -0.50
CA GLU A 112 -13.57 0.81 0.15
C GLU A 112 -13.89 0.32 1.57
N ILE A 113 -14.25 -0.96 1.73
CA ILE A 113 -14.50 -1.58 3.04
C ILE A 113 -13.25 -1.49 3.94
N LEU A 114 -12.06 -1.74 3.39
CA LEU A 114 -10.81 -1.64 4.13
C LEU A 114 -10.57 -0.22 4.64
N LEU A 115 -10.74 0.79 3.78
CA LEU A 115 -10.58 2.21 4.15
C LEU A 115 -11.63 2.66 5.16
N GLU A 116 -12.88 2.18 5.06
CA GLU A 116 -13.94 2.47 6.03
C GLU A 116 -13.65 1.89 7.43
N ASN A 117 -12.95 0.75 7.48
CA ASN A 117 -12.57 0.08 8.72
C ASN A 117 -11.32 0.68 9.37
N ILE A 118 -10.47 1.38 8.62
CA ILE A 118 -9.31 2.10 9.17
C ILE A 118 -9.79 3.19 10.13
N GLY A 119 -9.34 3.11 11.39
CA GLY A 119 -9.71 4.06 12.45
C GLY A 119 -10.99 3.72 13.22
N ARG A 120 -11.71 2.65 12.87
CA ARG A 120 -12.89 2.17 13.64
C ARG A 120 -12.55 1.18 14.77
N GLY A 121 -11.31 0.70 14.84
CA GLY A 121 -10.82 -0.18 15.90
C GLY A 121 -9.97 0.55 16.95
N PRO A 122 -9.91 0.06 18.21
CA PRO A 122 -8.93 0.55 19.18
C PRO A 122 -7.52 0.36 18.62
N GLN A 123 -6.60 1.30 18.93
CA GLN A 123 -5.20 1.23 18.49
C GLN A 123 -4.57 -0.09 18.95
N HIS A 124 -4.47 -1.06 18.05
CA HIS A 124 -3.81 -2.32 18.33
C HIS A 124 -2.31 -2.11 18.12
N VAL A 125 -1.57 -1.85 19.20
CA VAL A 125 -0.11 -1.73 19.15
C VAL A 125 0.49 -3.13 19.03
N SER A 126 0.64 -3.60 17.79
CA SER A 126 1.33 -4.85 17.46
C SER A 126 2.83 -4.58 17.35
N ASP A 127 3.54 -4.67 18.48
CA ASP A 127 5.00 -4.90 18.61
C ASP A 127 5.52 -4.63 20.04
N VAL A 128 4.62 -4.41 21.00
CA VAL A 128 5.01 -4.26 22.41
C VAL A 128 4.84 -5.59 23.14
N SER A 129 5.95 -6.12 23.66
CA SER A 129 5.92 -7.18 24.67
C SER A 129 5.51 -6.58 26.01
N TRP A 130 4.21 -6.49 26.27
CA TRP A 130 3.70 -6.08 27.58
C TRP A 130 4.11 -7.13 28.64
N ARG A 131 5.14 -6.83 29.43
CA ARG A 131 5.46 -7.60 30.64
C ARG A 131 4.79 -6.92 31.84
N LEU A 132 3.72 -7.53 32.34
CA LEU A 132 3.12 -7.13 33.61
C LEU A 132 4.03 -7.63 34.75
N ALA A 133 4.85 -6.75 35.31
CA ALA A 133 5.62 -7.05 36.51
C ALA A 133 4.73 -6.83 37.75
N TYR A 134 4.34 -7.91 38.43
CA TYR A 134 3.68 -7.85 39.73
C TYR A 134 4.71 -8.07 40.85
N GLU A 135 4.86 -7.10 41.76
CA GLU A 135 5.37 -7.40 43.11
C GLU A 135 4.16 -7.68 44.00
N ILE A 136 3.92 -8.95 44.36
CA ILE A 136 2.99 -9.27 45.45
C ILE A 136 3.76 -9.07 46.75
N LYS A 137 3.68 -7.86 47.32
CA LYS A 137 4.00 -7.66 48.74
C LYS A 137 2.75 -7.99 49.55
N VAL A 138 2.87 -9.01 50.39
CA VAL A 138 1.83 -9.46 51.30
C VAL A 138 1.39 -8.28 52.19
N ILE A 139 0.10 -7.92 52.03
CA ILE A 139 -0.79 -7.12 52.90
C ILE A 139 -0.28 -5.72 53.27
N ILE A 140 -0.46 -4.76 52.35
CA ILE A 140 -1.23 -3.50 52.48
C ILE A 140 -1.14 -2.80 51.11
N LEU A 141 -2.29 -2.53 50.50
CA LEU A 141 -2.41 -1.97 49.15
C LEU A 141 -1.96 -0.49 49.15
N TYR A 142 -0.76 -0.21 48.64
CA TYR A 142 -0.38 1.12 48.16
C TYR A 142 -0.12 1.05 46.66
N VAL A 143 -1.01 1.62 45.86
CA VAL A 143 -0.82 1.76 44.41
C VAL A 143 0.21 2.87 44.18
N PHE A 144 1.48 2.50 43.99
CA PHE A 144 2.51 3.41 43.50
C PHE A 144 2.65 3.25 41.98
N ASN A 145 2.18 4.26 41.24
CA ASN A 145 2.26 4.31 39.79
C ASN A 145 3.66 4.82 39.40
N LYS A 146 4.66 3.92 39.31
CA LYS A 146 6.02 4.29 38.91
C LYS A 146 6.39 3.60 37.60
N TYR A 147 6.42 4.38 36.53
CA TYR A 147 6.90 3.97 35.22
C TYR A 147 8.43 3.80 35.29
N ILE A 148 8.91 2.58 35.06
CA ILE A 148 10.34 2.28 34.95
C ILE A 148 10.62 1.96 33.48
N HIS A 149 11.36 2.84 32.82
CA HIS A 149 11.94 2.58 31.50
C HIS A 149 13.23 1.77 31.67
N THR A 150 13.31 0.60 31.04
CA THR A 150 14.58 -0.09 30.81
C THR A 150 14.81 -0.20 29.30
N CYS A 151 15.69 0.65 28.77
CA CYS A 151 16.28 0.42 27.45
C CYS A 151 17.29 -0.73 27.55
N LYS A 152 17.24 -1.63 26.56
CA LYS A 152 18.28 -2.62 26.30
C LYS A 152 19.13 -2.14 25.13
#